data_AF-A0A3P7MUU4-F1
#
_entry.id   AF-A0A3P7MUU4-F1
#
_cell.length_a   1.000
_cell.length_b   1.000
_cell.length_c   1.000
_cell.angle_alpha   90.00
_cell.angle_beta   90.00
_cell.angle_gamma   90.00
#
_symmetry.space_group_name_H-M   'P 1'
#
loop_
_entity.id
_entity.type
_entity.pdbx_description
1 polymer ?
#
loop_
_entity_poly.entity_id
_entity_poly.type
_entity_poly.pdbx_seq_one_letter_code
_entity_poly.pdbx_strand_id
1 'polypeptide(L)'
;MQIRGGDIILVTTNQQATSTGRRRNPNDLIADLVKSIKVPKASSSRHGNSGLHEDELAQLRAMFDGLRNNPERLNSLRGVIPDLVTAVEQNNFDMFIAKYVADREQAIARQRAMLDPSSAEGQRLIAEQIERENIDYSHQFALEHMPEAYIPVTMLYIRMKINGIAVKAFIDSGAQVSILSERIAQRCNLMRLVDKRFRRSVHGVGGMQTLIGKIHACKRIFVKYL
;
A
#
# COMPACT_ATOMS: atom_id res chain seq x y z
N MET A 1 0.16 -20.76 26.84
CA MET A 1 -1.19 -20.64 27.42
C MET A 1 -2.16 -20.28 26.29
N GLN A 2 -2.90 -21.28 25.80
CA GLN A 2 -3.67 -21.21 24.55
C GLN A 2 -5.11 -20.77 24.86
N ILE A 3 -5.50 -19.58 24.39
CA ILE A 3 -6.85 -19.02 24.66
C ILE A 3 -7.69 -19.18 23.39
N ARG A 4 -8.70 -20.05 23.47
CA ARG A 4 -9.68 -20.31 22.39
C ARG A 4 -10.61 -19.10 22.19
N GLY A 5 -10.89 -18.77 20.93
CA GLY A 5 -11.73 -17.65 20.52
C GLY A 5 -13.18 -17.75 21.01
N GLY A 6 -13.75 -16.62 21.42
CA GLY A 6 -15.16 -16.50 21.83
C GLY A 6 -15.45 -15.47 22.93
N ASP A 7 -14.43 -14.95 23.60
CA ASP A 7 -14.58 -14.06 24.76
C ASP A 7 -14.04 -12.65 24.48
N ILE A 8 -14.91 -11.74 24.02
CA ILE A 8 -14.57 -10.33 23.81
C ILE A 8 -15.62 -9.44 24.49
N ILE A 9 -15.18 -8.52 25.34
CA ILE A 9 -16.01 -7.41 25.83
C ILE A 9 -15.69 -6.19 24.98
N LEU A 10 -16.69 -5.49 24.45
CA LEU A 10 -16.50 -4.24 23.72
C LEU A 10 -16.65 -3.03 24.67
N VAL A 11 -15.65 -2.15 24.76
CA VAL A 11 -15.63 -0.95 25.61
C VAL A 11 -15.38 0.28 24.74
N THR A 12 -16.21 1.32 24.87
CA THR A 12 -16.21 2.50 24.01
C THR A 12 -15.58 3.70 24.72
N THR A 13 -14.61 4.39 24.10
CA THR A 13 -14.08 5.68 24.61
C THR A 13 -13.86 6.64 23.44
N ASN A 14 -14.34 7.88 23.58
CA ASN A 14 -14.34 8.89 22.51
C ASN A 14 -13.21 9.90 22.75
N GLN A 15 -12.28 10.08 21.79
CA GLN A 15 -11.45 11.31 21.65
C GLN A 15 -10.63 11.34 20.34
N GLN A 16 -10.56 12.53 19.73
CA GLN A 16 -9.92 12.92 18.46
C GLN A 16 -8.55 13.61 18.68
N ALA A 17 -7.62 13.50 17.71
CA ALA A 17 -6.60 14.50 17.26
C ALA A 17 -5.48 13.78 16.43
N THR A 18 -5.33 13.97 15.11
CA THR A 18 -4.59 14.98 14.30
C THR A 18 -3.04 14.94 14.26
N SER A 19 -2.54 14.66 13.04
CA SER A 19 -1.37 15.16 12.27
C SER A 19 0.10 14.95 12.70
N THR A 20 0.94 14.51 11.74
CA THR A 20 2.06 15.29 11.12
C THR A 20 3.05 14.43 10.33
N GLY A 21 3.63 14.99 9.24
CA GLY A 21 4.98 14.62 8.72
C GLY A 21 5.04 13.95 7.35
N ARG A 22 4.99 14.72 6.25
CA ARG A 22 5.12 14.23 4.87
C ARG A 22 6.56 13.78 4.58
N ARG A 23 6.80 12.46 4.59
CA ARG A 23 8.01 11.83 4.02
C ARG A 23 7.88 11.79 2.50
N ARG A 24 8.96 12.13 1.77
CA ARG A 24 9.02 12.04 0.30
C ARG A 24 8.83 10.60 -0.16
N ASN A 25 8.03 10.42 -1.21
CA ASN A 25 7.52 9.12 -1.64
C ASN A 25 8.54 8.44 -2.57
N PRO A 26 8.87 7.14 -2.43
CA PRO A 26 9.79 6.43 -3.33
C PRO A 26 9.39 6.49 -4.81
N ASN A 27 8.11 6.71 -5.12
CA ASN A 27 7.64 6.93 -6.49
C ASN A 27 8.23 8.21 -7.13
N ASP A 28 8.56 9.23 -6.33
CA ASP A 28 9.23 10.45 -6.80
C ASP A 28 10.66 10.17 -7.28
N LEU A 29 11.35 9.21 -6.63
CA LEU A 29 12.70 8.77 -7.02
C LEU A 29 12.67 7.96 -8.33
N ILE A 30 11.62 7.17 -8.54
CA ILE A 30 11.41 6.41 -9.79
C ILE A 30 11.07 7.36 -10.94
N ALA A 31 10.23 8.36 -10.71
CA ALA A 31 9.91 9.39 -11.69
C ALA A 31 11.14 10.23 -12.08
N ASP A 32 12.02 10.55 -11.13
CA ASP A 32 13.29 11.22 -11.39
C ASP A 32 14.30 10.31 -12.14
N LEU A 33 14.24 8.99 -11.92
CA LEU A 33 15.09 8.02 -12.64
C LEU A 33 14.64 7.83 -14.10
N VAL A 34 13.33 7.77 -14.34
CA VAL A 34 12.75 7.73 -15.70
C VAL A 34 13.04 9.03 -16.46
N LYS A 35 13.00 10.19 -15.78
CA LYS A 35 13.40 11.48 -16.37
C LYS A 35 14.89 11.61 -16.65
N SER A 36 15.75 10.89 -15.92
CA SER A 36 17.21 10.91 -16.14
C SER A 36 17.66 9.95 -17.25
N ILE A 37 16.77 9.08 -17.74
CA ILE A 37 16.84 8.54 -19.11
C ILE A 37 16.42 9.67 -20.08
N LYS A 38 17.20 10.76 -20.10
CA LYS A 38 17.11 11.74 -21.17
C LYS A 38 17.64 11.04 -22.42
N VAL A 39 16.73 10.56 -23.25
CA VAL A 39 17.03 10.31 -24.67
C VAL A 39 17.60 11.63 -25.21
N PRO A 40 18.80 11.63 -25.82
CA PRO A 40 19.35 12.85 -26.41
C PRO A 40 18.28 13.47 -27.31
N LYS A 41 17.92 14.73 -27.04
CA LYS A 41 17.10 15.49 -27.98
C LYS A 41 17.86 15.48 -29.29
N ALA A 42 17.30 14.85 -30.32
CA ALA A 42 17.81 14.96 -31.67
C ALA A 42 17.84 16.46 -32.01
N SER A 43 19.03 17.05 -31.95
CA SER A 43 19.27 18.34 -32.58
C SER A 43 19.00 18.14 -34.06
N SER A 44 18.16 19.01 -34.58
CA SER A 44 17.83 19.12 -36.00
C SER A 44 19.11 19.32 -36.82
N SER A 45 19.67 18.24 -37.38
CA SER A 45 20.56 18.30 -38.54
C SER A 45 20.53 17.01 -39.36
N ARG A 46 19.90 17.15 -40.52
CA ARG A 46 20.12 16.48 -41.81
C ARG A 46 21.26 15.44 -41.94
N HIS A 47 20.94 14.40 -42.70
CA HIS A 47 21.76 13.45 -43.46
C HIS A 47 22.22 12.16 -42.77
N GLY A 48 21.97 11.04 -43.47
CA GLY A 48 22.20 9.69 -42.99
C GLY A 48 23.66 9.32 -42.87
N ASN A 49 23.94 8.45 -41.91
CA ASN A 49 24.87 7.34 -42.08
C ASN A 49 24.53 6.25 -41.04
N SER A 50 24.73 5.02 -41.44
CA SER A 50 24.41 3.80 -40.72
C SER A 50 25.47 3.54 -39.64
N GLY A 51 25.20 3.90 -38.39
CA GLY A 51 26.07 3.55 -37.26
C GLY A 51 25.88 4.49 -36.06
N LEU A 52 26.03 3.95 -34.85
CA LEU A 52 26.16 4.76 -33.62
C LEU A 52 27.38 5.67 -33.78
N HIS A 53 27.22 6.97 -33.54
CA HIS A 53 28.33 7.91 -33.58
C HIS A 53 29.40 7.51 -32.54
N GLU A 54 30.68 7.77 -32.84
CA GLU A 54 31.81 7.41 -31.97
C GLU A 54 31.65 7.99 -30.54
N ASP A 55 31.11 9.20 -30.43
CA ASP A 55 30.77 9.83 -29.15
C ASP A 55 29.65 9.11 -28.38
N GLU A 56 28.70 8.50 -29.09
CA GLU A 56 27.58 7.75 -28.49
C GLU A 56 28.05 6.39 -27.99
N LEU A 57 28.93 5.72 -28.74
CA LEU A 57 29.58 4.48 -28.30
C LEU A 57 30.44 4.71 -27.05
N ALA A 58 31.19 5.82 -26.99
CA ALA A 58 31.96 6.20 -25.82
C ALA A 58 31.07 6.43 -24.58
N GLN A 59 29.92 7.08 -24.76
CA GLN A 59 28.93 7.28 -23.69
C GLN A 59 28.31 5.97 -23.21
N LEU A 60 27.91 5.08 -24.12
CA LEU A 60 27.37 3.77 -23.78
C LEU A 60 28.40 2.91 -23.06
N ARG A 61 29.67 3.01 -23.45
CA ARG A 61 30.77 2.33 -22.77
C ARG A 61 30.95 2.83 -21.34
N ALA A 62 30.97 4.15 -21.15
CA ALA A 62 31.04 4.75 -19.81
C ALA A 62 29.83 4.35 -18.95
N MET A 63 28.63 4.28 -19.53
CA MET A 63 27.42 3.83 -18.84
C MET A 63 27.52 2.36 -18.43
N PHE A 64 27.94 1.48 -19.33
CA PHE A 64 28.15 0.06 -19.07
C PHE A 64 29.16 -0.17 -17.94
N ASP A 65 30.32 0.48 -18.02
CA ASP A 65 31.36 0.38 -17.00
C ASP A 65 30.88 0.97 -15.66
N GLY A 66 30.13 2.08 -15.69
CA GLY A 66 29.56 2.70 -14.50
C GLY A 66 28.50 1.83 -13.80
N LEU A 67 27.69 1.09 -14.56
CA LEU A 67 26.73 0.12 -14.02
C LEU A 67 27.43 -1.12 -13.47
N ARG A 68 28.44 -1.63 -14.19
CA ARG A 68 29.23 -2.78 -13.74
C ARG A 68 29.95 -2.51 -12.42
N ASN A 69 30.48 -1.30 -12.26
CA ASN A 69 31.26 -0.91 -11.08
C ASN A 69 30.37 -0.50 -9.88
N ASN A 70 29.04 -0.45 -10.02
CA ASN A 70 28.12 -0.11 -8.94
C ASN A 70 26.99 -1.15 -8.83
N PRO A 71 27.20 -2.23 -8.04
CA PRO A 71 26.24 -3.33 -7.94
C PRO A 71 24.91 -2.92 -7.27
N GLU A 72 24.92 -1.93 -6.37
CA GLU A 72 23.68 -1.41 -5.77
C GLU A 72 22.81 -0.73 -6.82
N ARG A 73 23.42 0.11 -7.67
CA ARG A 73 22.75 0.76 -8.79
C ARG A 73 22.28 -0.24 -9.85
N LEU A 74 23.07 -1.27 -10.13
CA LEU A 74 22.66 -2.32 -11.05
C LEU A 74 21.44 -3.10 -10.51
N ASN A 75 21.44 -3.41 -9.21
CA ASN A 75 20.35 -4.15 -8.59
C ASN A 75 19.05 -3.34 -8.51
N SER A 76 19.11 -2.02 -8.29
CA SER A 76 17.92 -1.16 -8.31
C SER A 76 17.29 -1.09 -9.71
N LEU A 77 18.09 -1.24 -10.78
CA LEU A 77 17.63 -1.23 -12.17
C LEU A 77 17.07 -2.58 -12.64
N ARG A 78 17.28 -3.67 -11.89
CA ARG A 78 16.83 -5.03 -12.26
C ARG A 78 15.32 -5.12 -12.49
N GLY A 79 14.52 -4.40 -11.70
CA GLY A 79 13.07 -4.36 -11.86
C GLY A 79 12.57 -3.42 -12.97
N VAL A 80 13.45 -2.58 -13.53
CA VAL A 80 13.09 -1.53 -14.49
C VAL A 80 13.56 -1.85 -15.90
N ILE A 81 14.82 -2.29 -16.06
CA ILE A 81 15.47 -2.59 -17.35
C ILE A 81 16.23 -3.93 -17.28
N PRO A 82 15.50 -5.06 -17.16
CA PRO A 82 16.11 -6.38 -16.89
C PRO A 82 17.07 -6.83 -17.99
N ASP A 83 16.79 -6.50 -19.25
CA ASP A 83 17.60 -6.89 -20.41
C ASP A 83 18.99 -6.23 -20.39
N LEU A 84 19.06 -4.94 -20.04
CA LEU A 84 20.34 -4.21 -19.91
C LEU A 84 21.13 -4.69 -18.69
N VAL A 85 20.45 -4.99 -17.59
CA VAL A 85 21.10 -5.56 -16.39
C VAL A 85 21.74 -6.90 -16.72
N THR A 86 21.03 -7.77 -17.45
CA THR A 86 21.55 -9.06 -17.91
C THR A 86 22.81 -8.90 -18.77
N ALA A 87 22.84 -7.89 -19.64
CA ALA A 87 24.02 -7.60 -20.46
C ALA A 87 25.25 -7.17 -19.65
N VAL A 88 25.04 -6.37 -18.60
CA VAL A 88 26.11 -5.97 -17.68
C VAL A 88 26.60 -7.16 -16.85
N GLU A 89 25.70 -8.01 -16.33
CA GLU A 89 26.04 -9.19 -15.54
C GLU A 89 26.85 -10.22 -16.35
N GLN A 90 26.53 -10.39 -17.63
CA GLN A 90 27.27 -11.24 -18.56
C GLN A 90 28.55 -10.60 -19.08
N ASN A 91 28.86 -9.36 -18.65
CA ASN A 91 29.96 -8.55 -19.14
C ASN A 91 29.99 -8.45 -20.68
N ASN A 92 28.81 -8.39 -21.30
CA ASN A 92 28.63 -8.42 -22.76
C ASN A 92 28.20 -7.04 -23.27
N PHE A 93 29.18 -6.26 -23.71
CA PHE A 93 28.96 -4.89 -24.16
C PHE A 93 28.20 -4.82 -25.50
N ASP A 94 28.42 -5.76 -26.42
CA ASP A 94 27.70 -5.80 -27.70
C ASP A 94 26.22 -6.08 -27.49
N MET A 95 25.89 -7.00 -26.57
CA MET A 95 24.51 -7.25 -26.17
C MET A 95 23.89 -6.03 -25.49
N PHE A 96 24.66 -5.31 -24.66
CA PHE A 96 24.20 -4.08 -24.03
C PHE A 96 23.84 -3.02 -25.07
N ILE A 97 24.68 -2.81 -26.09
CA ILE A 97 24.40 -1.89 -27.19
C ILE A 97 23.14 -2.32 -27.93
N ALA A 98 23.05 -3.59 -28.34
CA ALA A 98 21.92 -4.08 -29.12
C ALA A 98 20.59 -3.88 -28.37
N LYS A 99 20.56 -4.18 -27.07
CA LYS A 99 19.38 -3.99 -26.21
C LYS A 99 19.05 -2.52 -26.01
N TYR A 100 20.05 -1.67 -25.79
CA TYR A 100 19.85 -0.24 -25.63
C TYR A 100 19.24 0.41 -26.88
N VAL A 101 19.76 0.06 -28.06
CA VAL A 101 19.26 0.58 -29.34
C VAL A 101 17.82 0.12 -29.58
N ALA A 102 17.53 -1.17 -29.36
CA ALA A 102 16.19 -1.71 -29.52
C ALA A 102 15.16 -1.01 -28.60
N ASP A 103 15.49 -0.82 -27.32
CA ASP A 103 14.63 -0.11 -26.36
C ASP A 103 14.40 1.34 -26.78
N ARG A 104 15.45 2.03 -27.25
CA ARG A 104 15.37 3.41 -27.73
C ARG A 104 14.48 3.53 -28.96
N GLU A 105 14.64 2.65 -29.94
CA GLU A 105 13.82 2.65 -31.16
C GLU A 105 12.35 2.37 -30.83
N GLN A 106 12.08 1.42 -29.93
CA GLN A 106 10.73 1.12 -29.49
C GLN A 106 10.09 2.31 -28.76
N ALA A 107 10.84 3.00 -27.89
CA ALA A 107 10.36 4.21 -27.21
C ALA A 107 10.00 5.33 -28.22
N ILE A 108 10.85 5.56 -29.23
CA ILE A 108 10.59 6.55 -30.28
C ILE A 108 9.35 6.15 -31.09
N ALA A 109 9.20 4.87 -31.45
CA ALA A 109 8.04 4.38 -32.19
C ALA A 109 6.74 4.57 -31.40
N ARG A 110 6.72 4.21 -30.11
CA ARG A 110 5.56 4.44 -29.24
C ARG A 110 5.21 5.91 -29.12
N GLN A 111 6.21 6.79 -28.95
CA GLN A 111 5.99 8.23 -28.86
C GLN A 111 5.38 8.77 -30.16
N ARG A 112 5.86 8.32 -31.33
CA ARG A 112 5.30 8.70 -32.63
C ARG A 112 3.85 8.23 -32.76
N ALA A 113 3.54 7.00 -32.36
CA ALA A 113 2.17 6.48 -32.38
C ALA A 113 1.24 7.31 -31.47
N MET A 114 1.68 7.71 -30.28
CA MET A 114 0.91 8.59 -29.39
C MET A 114 0.68 10.00 -29.94
N LEU A 115 1.62 10.53 -30.74
CA LEU A 115 1.51 11.83 -31.40
C LEU A 115 0.53 11.84 -32.59
N ASP A 116 -0.02 10.67 -32.94
CA ASP A 116 -1.14 10.54 -33.86
C ASP A 116 -2.42 10.08 -33.11
N PRO A 117 -3.17 11.03 -32.49
CA PRO A 117 -4.41 10.73 -31.78
C PRO A 117 -5.54 10.21 -32.69
N SER A 118 -5.36 10.26 -34.01
CA SER A 118 -6.35 9.75 -34.97
C SER A 118 -6.16 8.27 -35.30
N SER A 119 -4.98 7.72 -34.99
CA SER A 119 -4.69 6.29 -35.16
C SER A 119 -5.26 5.45 -34.02
N ALA A 120 -5.73 4.24 -34.34
CA ALA A 120 -6.23 3.29 -33.33
C ALA A 120 -5.15 2.89 -32.31
N GLU A 121 -3.90 2.76 -32.75
CA GLU A 121 -2.77 2.46 -31.87
C GLU A 121 -2.44 3.63 -30.93
N GLY A 122 -2.42 4.87 -31.45
CA GLY A 122 -2.23 6.07 -30.66
C GLY A 122 -3.32 6.25 -29.61
N GLN A 123 -4.59 6.09 -29.98
CA GLN A 123 -5.72 6.13 -29.03
C GLN A 123 -5.60 5.05 -27.95
N ARG A 124 -5.19 3.83 -28.32
CA ARG A 124 -4.97 2.75 -27.34
C ARG A 124 -3.88 3.12 -26.34
N LEU A 125 -2.74 3.63 -26.81
CA LEU A 125 -1.63 4.03 -25.95
C LEU A 125 -2.00 5.21 -25.03
N ILE A 126 -2.76 6.18 -25.56
CA ILE A 126 -3.29 7.30 -24.76
C ILE A 126 -4.26 6.79 -23.70
N ALA A 127 -5.18 5.88 -24.06
CA ALA A 127 -6.14 5.30 -23.12
C ALA A 127 -5.44 4.52 -21.99
N GLU A 128 -4.44 3.70 -22.33
CA GLU A 128 -3.62 2.97 -21.35
C GLU A 128 -2.88 3.92 -20.41
N GLN A 129 -2.33 5.02 -20.93
CA GLN A 129 -1.66 6.04 -20.12
C GLN A 129 -2.63 6.71 -19.14
N ILE A 130 -3.82 7.10 -19.61
CA ILE A 130 -4.86 7.72 -18.77
C ILE A 130 -5.34 6.75 -17.70
N GLU A 131 -5.56 5.48 -18.05
CA GLU A 131 -5.97 4.44 -17.09
C GLU A 131 -4.93 4.30 -15.98
N ARG A 132 -3.64 4.23 -16.34
CA ARG A 132 -2.55 4.14 -15.38
C ARG A 132 -2.48 5.37 -14.48
N GLU A 133 -2.59 6.57 -15.04
CA GLU A 133 -2.61 7.82 -14.27
C GLU A 133 -3.79 7.87 -13.29
N ASN A 134 -4.97 7.40 -13.70
CA ASN A 134 -6.14 7.32 -12.83
C ASN A 134 -5.95 6.32 -11.68
N ILE A 135 -5.35 5.16 -11.96
CA ILE A 135 -5.01 4.16 -10.93
C ILE A 135 -3.99 4.73 -9.94
N ASP A 136 -2.93 5.36 -10.44
CA ASP A 136 -1.89 5.94 -9.61
C ASP A 136 -2.44 7.08 -8.73
N TYR A 137 -3.30 7.93 -9.30
CA TYR A 137 -4.00 8.97 -8.55
C TYR A 137 -4.90 8.37 -7.45
N SER A 138 -5.71 7.38 -7.79
CA SER A 138 -6.59 6.70 -6.82
C SER A 138 -5.80 6.05 -5.69
N HIS A 139 -4.68 5.40 -6.03
CA HIS A 139 -3.78 4.79 -5.06
C HIS A 139 -3.15 5.83 -4.12
N GLN A 140 -2.64 6.94 -4.67
CA GLN A 140 -2.10 8.03 -3.86
C GLN A 140 -3.15 8.66 -2.95
N PHE A 141 -4.35 8.89 -3.48
CA PHE A 141 -5.47 9.40 -2.70
C PHE A 141 -5.80 8.48 -1.52
N ALA A 142 -5.84 7.17 -1.76
CA ALA A 142 -6.14 6.19 -0.73
C ALA A 142 -5.01 6.08 0.31
N LEU A 143 -3.74 6.22 -0.08
CA LEU A 143 -2.63 6.30 0.89
C LEU A 143 -2.74 7.54 1.80
N GLU A 144 -3.21 8.68 1.27
CA GLU A 144 -3.33 9.93 2.03
C GLU A 144 -4.58 9.96 2.93
N HIS A 145 -5.71 9.48 2.42
CA HIS A 145 -7.01 9.66 3.07
C HIS A 145 -7.56 8.37 3.70
N MET A 146 -7.04 7.20 3.33
CA MET A 146 -7.48 5.89 3.81
C MET A 146 -6.27 5.02 4.21
N PRO A 147 -5.39 5.50 5.10
CA PRO A 147 -4.17 4.77 5.48
C PRO A 147 -4.49 3.38 6.07
N GLU A 148 -5.65 3.19 6.69
CA GLU A 148 -6.14 1.91 7.22
C GLU A 148 -6.36 0.82 6.16
N ALA A 149 -6.50 1.18 4.88
CA ALA A 149 -6.61 0.21 3.79
C ALA A 149 -5.26 -0.44 3.44
N TYR A 150 -4.14 0.21 3.78
CA TYR A 150 -2.78 -0.24 3.44
C TYR A 150 -1.93 -0.58 4.65
N ILE A 151 -2.27 -0.03 5.83
CA ILE A 151 -1.53 -0.23 7.07
C ILE A 151 -2.35 -1.15 7.98
N PRO A 152 -1.76 -2.23 8.53
CA PRO A 152 -2.47 -3.11 9.44
C PRO A 152 -2.86 -2.35 10.72
N VAL A 153 -4.16 -2.25 10.98
CA VAL A 153 -4.69 -1.67 12.21
C VAL A 153 -4.63 -2.71 13.32
N THR A 154 -3.90 -2.42 14.40
CA THR A 154 -3.91 -3.27 15.59
C THR A 154 -5.11 -2.93 16.46
N MET A 155 -5.94 -3.93 16.75
CA MET A 155 -7.09 -3.78 17.62
C MET A 155 -6.67 -3.53 19.08
N LEU A 156 -7.24 -2.51 19.71
CA LEU A 156 -6.90 -2.10 21.06
C LEU A 156 -7.59 -3.00 22.09
N TYR A 157 -6.83 -3.44 23.09
CA TYR A 157 -7.38 -4.23 24.20
C TYR A 157 -6.82 -3.81 25.55
N ILE A 158 -7.67 -3.83 26.57
CA ILE A 158 -7.28 -3.62 27.97
C ILE A 158 -7.57 -4.85 28.82
N ARG A 159 -6.74 -5.05 29.84
CA ARG A 159 -6.97 -6.06 30.89
C ARG A 159 -7.81 -5.43 31.99
N MET A 160 -8.89 -6.09 32.36
CA MET A 160 -9.77 -5.66 33.44
C MET A 160 -10.19 -6.84 34.31
N LYS A 161 -10.84 -6.54 35.43
CA LYS A 161 -11.50 -7.52 36.28
C LYS A 161 -12.96 -7.14 36.48
N ILE A 162 -13.85 -8.13 36.38
CA ILE A 162 -15.26 -7.99 36.74
C ILE A 162 -15.58 -9.00 37.83
N ASN A 163 -16.08 -8.53 38.97
CA ASN A 163 -16.26 -9.37 40.17
C ASN A 163 -14.99 -10.15 40.55
N GLY A 164 -13.80 -9.58 40.30
CA GLY A 164 -12.51 -10.22 40.58
C GLY A 164 -11.97 -11.13 39.47
N ILE A 165 -12.79 -11.49 38.48
CA ILE A 165 -12.40 -12.38 37.36
C ILE A 165 -11.75 -11.57 36.25
N ALA A 166 -10.59 -12.02 35.77
CA ALA A 166 -9.86 -11.37 34.69
C ALA A 166 -10.60 -11.48 33.34
N VAL A 167 -10.67 -10.36 32.63
CA VAL A 167 -11.26 -10.27 31.29
C VAL A 167 -10.40 -9.37 30.40
N LYS A 168 -10.38 -9.68 29.10
CA LYS A 168 -9.79 -8.84 28.05
C LYS A 168 -10.93 -8.10 27.35
N ALA A 169 -10.90 -6.78 27.39
CA ALA A 169 -11.87 -5.94 26.70
C ALA A 169 -11.24 -5.35 25.44
N PHE A 170 -11.92 -5.50 24.32
CA PHE A 170 -11.68 -4.81 23.07
C PHE A 170 -12.19 -3.36 23.19
N ILE A 171 -11.39 -2.40 22.74
CA ILE A 171 -11.76 -0.99 22.75
C ILE A 171 -12.20 -0.58 21.35
N ASP A 172 -13.43 -0.08 21.23
CA ASP A 172 -14.03 0.36 19.98
C ASP A 172 -14.80 1.66 20.21
N SER A 173 -14.28 2.78 19.71
CA SER A 173 -14.95 4.07 19.78
C SER A 173 -16.12 4.20 18.80
N GLY A 174 -16.20 3.34 17.78
CA GLY A 174 -17.25 3.36 16.75
C GLY A 174 -18.54 2.63 17.14
N ALA A 175 -18.51 1.83 18.21
CA ALA A 175 -19.71 1.13 18.69
C ALA A 175 -20.62 2.07 19.50
N GLN A 176 -21.92 2.04 19.19
CA GLN A 176 -22.93 2.83 19.93
C GLN A 176 -23.18 2.31 21.36
N VAL A 177 -22.93 1.02 21.61
CA VAL A 177 -23.18 0.38 22.91
C VAL A 177 -22.06 -0.60 23.24
N SER A 178 -21.70 -0.67 24.52
CA SER A 178 -20.82 -1.72 25.04
C SER A 178 -21.56 -3.06 25.11
N ILE A 179 -20.89 -4.13 24.68
CA ILE A 179 -21.47 -5.48 24.63
C ILE A 179 -20.65 -6.42 25.51
N LEU A 180 -21.36 -7.23 26.27
CA LEU A 180 -20.82 -8.28 27.12
C LEU A 180 -21.38 -9.62 26.65
N SER A 181 -20.51 -10.59 26.34
CA SER A 181 -20.97 -11.92 25.95
C SER A 181 -21.63 -12.65 27.13
N GLU A 182 -22.63 -13.48 26.83
CA GLU A 182 -23.33 -14.28 27.85
C GLU A 182 -22.36 -15.15 28.65
N ARG A 183 -21.37 -15.77 28.00
CA ARG A 183 -20.34 -16.59 28.64
C ARG A 183 -19.56 -15.81 29.70
N ILE A 184 -19.19 -14.56 29.42
CA ILE A 184 -18.52 -13.71 30.41
C ILE A 184 -19.49 -13.29 31.50
N ALA A 185 -20.74 -12.98 31.18
CA ALA A 185 -21.75 -12.65 32.17
C ALA A 185 -21.98 -13.81 33.16
N GLN A 186 -22.04 -15.05 32.67
CA GLN A 186 -22.10 -16.27 33.49
C GLN A 186 -20.85 -16.43 34.34
N ARG A 187 -19.65 -16.38 33.72
CA ARG A 187 -18.37 -16.55 34.41
C ARG A 187 -18.22 -15.53 35.53
N CYS A 188 -18.55 -14.27 35.28
CA CYS A 188 -18.46 -13.17 36.23
C CYS A 188 -19.64 -13.08 37.21
N ASN A 189 -20.56 -14.06 37.23
CA ASN A 189 -21.74 -14.09 38.09
C ASN A 189 -22.63 -12.82 37.98
N LEU A 190 -22.91 -12.42 36.73
CA LEU A 190 -23.70 -11.24 36.38
C LEU A 190 -25.09 -11.58 35.85
N MET A 191 -25.42 -12.86 35.62
CA MET A 191 -26.71 -13.25 35.05
C MET A 191 -27.91 -12.74 35.86
N ARG A 192 -27.77 -12.65 37.19
CA ARG A 192 -28.77 -12.06 38.11
C ARG A 192 -29.03 -10.56 37.90
N LEU A 193 -28.16 -9.86 37.19
CA LEU A 193 -28.26 -8.43 36.88
C LEU A 193 -28.83 -8.18 35.47
N VAL A 194 -29.07 -9.24 34.69
CA VAL A 194 -29.58 -9.12 33.32
C VAL A 194 -31.09 -8.88 33.36
N ASP A 195 -31.49 -7.65 33.03
CA ASP A 195 -32.89 -7.29 32.86
C ASP A 195 -33.37 -7.74 31.47
N LYS A 196 -34.16 -8.83 31.45
CA LYS A 196 -34.68 -9.45 30.22
C LYS A 196 -35.74 -8.61 29.51
N ARG A 197 -36.31 -7.58 30.16
CA ARG A 197 -37.27 -6.66 29.52
C ARG A 197 -36.64 -5.86 28.38
N PHE A 198 -35.31 -5.75 28.37
CA PHE A 198 -34.52 -5.07 27.33
C PHE A 198 -33.98 -6.03 26.26
N ARG A 199 -34.58 -7.22 26.13
CA ARG A 199 -34.26 -8.14 25.03
C ARG A 199 -34.62 -7.47 23.70
N ARG A 200 -33.65 -7.38 22.79
CA ARG A 200 -33.82 -6.75 21.47
C ARG A 200 -32.96 -7.44 20.43
N SER A 201 -33.43 -7.45 19.19
CA SER A 201 -32.60 -7.79 18.03
C SER A 201 -31.78 -6.56 17.64
N VAL A 202 -30.47 -6.74 17.50
CA VAL A 202 -29.53 -5.70 17.05
C VAL A 202 -28.86 -6.15 15.77
N HIS A 203 -28.61 -5.19 14.88
CA HIS A 203 -27.87 -5.40 13.65
C HIS A 203 -26.48 -4.81 13.82
N GLY A 204 -25.45 -5.54 13.41
CA GLY A 204 -24.07 -5.07 13.44
C GLY A 204 -23.21 -5.80 12.41
N VAL A 205 -21.89 -5.59 12.49
CA VAL A 205 -20.90 -6.15 11.55
C VAL A 205 -20.95 -7.70 11.46
N GLY A 206 -21.50 -8.37 12.48
CA GLY A 206 -21.72 -9.82 12.51
C GLY A 206 -23.14 -10.30 12.16
N GLY A 207 -23.97 -9.44 11.55
CA GLY A 207 -25.37 -9.76 11.24
C GLY A 207 -26.34 -9.49 12.39
N MET A 208 -27.56 -10.05 12.28
CA MET A 208 -28.59 -9.88 13.31
C MET A 208 -28.29 -10.76 14.51
N GLN A 209 -28.16 -10.15 15.69
CA GLN A 209 -27.96 -10.84 16.96
C GLN A 209 -29.05 -10.46 17.96
N THR A 210 -29.45 -11.40 18.81
CA THR A 210 -30.41 -11.12 19.87
C THR A 210 -29.69 -10.85 21.18
N LEU A 211 -29.84 -9.64 21.73
CA LEU A 211 -29.38 -9.34 23.09
C LEU A 211 -30.28 -10.02 24.10
N ILE A 212 -29.71 -10.79 25.02
CA ILE A 212 -30.46 -11.50 26.08
C ILE A 212 -31.11 -10.56 27.11
N GLY A 213 -30.61 -9.32 27.25
CA GLY A 213 -31.09 -8.31 28.18
C GLY A 213 -30.06 -7.20 28.40
N LYS A 214 -30.30 -6.34 29.41
CA LYS A 214 -29.40 -5.22 29.76
C LYS A 214 -28.96 -5.30 31.22
N ILE A 215 -27.67 -5.05 31.47
CA ILE A 215 -27.13 -4.80 32.81
C ILE A 215 -27.07 -3.28 32.99
N HIS A 216 -27.84 -2.74 33.92
CA HIS A 216 -27.93 -1.28 34.12
C HIS A 216 -26.69 -0.70 34.81
N ALA A 217 -26.12 -1.43 35.77
CA ALA A 217 -24.90 -1.03 36.48
C ALA A 217 -24.16 -2.25 37.02
N CYS A 218 -22.83 -2.22 37.01
CA CYS A 218 -21.97 -3.21 37.65
C CYS A 218 -20.89 -2.50 38.47
N LYS A 219 -20.98 -2.56 39.80
CA LYS A 219 -20.13 -1.77 40.71
C LYS A 219 -18.70 -2.30 40.87
N ARG A 220 -18.44 -3.57 40.52
CA ARG A 220 -17.15 -4.24 40.74
C ARG A 220 -16.41 -4.46 39.43
N ILE A 221 -16.12 -3.36 38.76
CA ILE A 221 -15.29 -3.31 37.56
C ILE A 221 -13.99 -2.59 37.92
N PHE A 222 -12.86 -3.26 37.70
CA PHE A 222 -11.53 -2.69 37.96
C PHE A 222 -10.69 -2.79 36.68
N VAL A 223 -10.21 -1.65 36.20
CA VAL A 223 -9.22 -1.60 35.11
C VAL A 223 -7.84 -1.74 35.75
N LYS A 224 -7.03 -2.67 35.25
CA LYS A 224 -5.61 -2.70 35.63
C LYS A 224 -4.87 -1.85 34.61
N TYR A 225 -4.37 -0.70 35.05
CA TYR A 225 -3.33 0.02 34.31
C TYR A 225 -2.07 -0.87 34.33
N LEU A 226 -1.46 -1.05 33.15
CA LEU A 226 -0.13 -1.65 33.01
C LEU A 226 0.92 -0.59 33.40
#